data_AF-A0A3C7Z8K7-F1
#
_entry.id   AF-A0A3C7Z8K7-F1
#
_cell.length_a   1.000
_cell.length_b   1.000
_cell.length_c   1.000
_cell.angle_alpha   90.00
_cell.angle_beta   90.00
_cell.angle_gamma   90.00
#
_symmetry.space_group_name_H-M   'P 1'
#
loop_
_entity.id
_entity.type
_entity.pdbx_description
1 polymer ?
#
loop_
_entity_poly.entity_id
_entity_poly.type
_entity_poly.pdbx_seq_one_letter_code
_entity_poly.pdbx_strand_id
1 'polypeptide(L)'
;MMFSVPALPYAYDALGEAISADIMELHHDKHHQAYVTKLNAALEKHPELQGKSVEELLRTIDTIPEDIRITVRNNGGGHYNHCLFWLWMSPDGGGTPGGDLEAA
;
A
#
# COMPACT_ATOMS: atom_id res chain seq x y z
N MET A 1 -8.71 1.56 14.73
CA MET A 1 -9.32 1.60 13.39
C MET A 1 -8.59 0.61 12.52
N MET A 2 -9.31 -0.11 11.66
CA MET A 2 -8.73 -1.08 10.72
C MET A 2 -8.22 -0.36 9.47
N PHE A 3 -7.18 -0.92 8.85
CA PHE A 3 -6.69 -0.46 7.55
C PHE A 3 -7.72 -0.75 6.45
N SER A 4 -7.72 0.07 5.41
CA SER A 4 -8.57 -0.08 4.22
C SER A 4 -7.75 0.19 2.97
N VAL A 5 -8.12 -0.46 1.87
CA VAL A 5 -7.58 -0.11 0.55
C VAL A 5 -8.08 1.30 0.19
N PRO A 6 -7.19 2.27 -0.12
CA PRO A 6 -7.62 3.60 -0.56
C PRO A 6 -8.32 3.49 -1.92
N ALA A 7 -9.20 4.44 -2.25
CA ALA A 7 -9.73 4.51 -3.60
C ALA A 7 -8.61 4.86 -4.60
N LEU A 8 -8.66 4.28 -5.80
CA LEU A 8 -7.78 4.70 -6.89
C LEU A 8 -8.06 6.18 -7.23
N PRO A 9 -7.02 6.99 -7.49
CA PRO A 9 -7.19 8.39 -7.88
C PRO A 9 -7.62 8.58 -9.35
N TYR A 10 -7.73 7.49 -10.11
CA TYR A 10 -8.10 7.45 -11.52
C TYR A 10 -8.87 6.14 -11.84
N ALA A 11 -9.50 6.08 -13.02
CA ALA A 11 -10.22 4.88 -13.46
C ALA A 11 -9.26 3.71 -13.75
N TYR A 12 -9.75 2.46 -13.65
CA TYR A 12 -8.91 1.27 -13.86
C TYR A 12 -8.24 1.20 -15.24
N ASP A 13 -8.87 1.77 -16.26
CA ASP A 13 -8.36 1.82 -17.65
C ASP A 13 -7.53 3.07 -17.96
N ALA A 14 -7.36 3.99 -17.00
CA ALA A 14 -6.70 5.28 -17.22
C ALA A 14 -5.22 5.16 -17.61
N LEU A 15 -4.57 4.04 -17.28
CA LEU A 15 -3.16 3.78 -17.59
C LEU A 15 -2.96 2.86 -18.82
N GLY A 16 -4.01 2.67 -19.64
CA GLY A 16 -4.14 1.60 -20.64
C GLY A 16 -2.98 1.44 -21.65
N GLU A 17 -2.15 2.46 -21.84
CA GLU A 17 -0.94 2.35 -22.68
C GLU A 17 0.20 1.56 -22.02
N ALA A 18 0.23 1.53 -20.69
CA ALA A 18 1.28 0.89 -19.89
C ALA A 18 0.75 -0.28 -19.04
N ILE A 19 -0.47 -0.19 -18.52
CA ILE A 19 -1.08 -1.19 -17.63
C ILE A 19 -2.55 -1.39 -18.02
N SER A 20 -2.93 -2.64 -18.28
CA SER A 20 -4.32 -2.97 -18.65
C SER A 20 -5.30 -2.85 -17.47
N ALA A 21 -6.56 -2.55 -17.78
CA ALA A 21 -7.63 -2.41 -16.78
C ALA A 21 -7.82 -3.67 -15.94
N ASP A 22 -7.82 -4.85 -16.55
CA ASP A 22 -7.96 -6.14 -15.86
C ASP A 22 -6.86 -6.34 -14.80
N ILE A 23 -5.62 -5.92 -15.11
CA ILE A 23 -4.51 -5.99 -14.16
C ILE A 23 -4.66 -4.93 -13.08
N MET A 24 -5.10 -3.72 -13.40
CA MET A 24 -5.38 -2.70 -12.40
C MET A 24 -6.45 -3.16 -11.40
N GLU A 25 -7.54 -3.78 -11.87
CA GLU A 25 -8.59 -4.31 -11.00
C GLU A 25 -8.06 -5.45 -10.13
N LEU A 26 -7.35 -6.41 -10.71
CA LEU A 26 -6.77 -7.53 -9.96
C LEU A 26 -5.76 -7.03 -8.91
N HIS A 27 -4.87 -6.11 -9.29
CA HIS A 27 -3.79 -5.61 -8.45
C HIS A 27 -4.31 -4.74 -7.30
N HIS A 28 -5.31 -3.89 -7.55
CA HIS A 28 -5.93 -3.07 -6.53
C HIS A 28 -6.94 -3.85 -5.66
N ASP A 29 -7.92 -4.49 -6.27
CA ASP A 29 -9.08 -5.01 -5.52
C ASP A 29 -8.81 -6.39 -4.91
N LYS A 30 -7.82 -7.13 -5.41
CA LYS A 30 -7.46 -8.45 -4.89
C LYS A 30 -6.11 -8.44 -4.19
N HIS A 31 -5.04 -8.04 -4.87
CA HIS A 31 -3.69 -8.11 -4.28
C HIS A 31 -3.51 -7.13 -3.12
N HIS A 32 -3.83 -5.84 -3.31
CA HIS A 32 -3.76 -4.85 -2.23
C HIS A 32 -4.74 -5.20 -1.09
N GLN A 33 -5.97 -5.59 -1.43
CA GLN A 33 -6.97 -6.03 -0.44
C GLN A 33 -6.48 -7.23 0.39
N ALA A 34 -5.78 -8.19 -0.21
CA ALA A 34 -5.25 -9.35 0.52
C ALA A 34 -4.23 -8.93 1.60
N TYR A 35 -3.38 -7.93 1.32
CA TYR A 35 -2.48 -7.37 2.32
C TYR A 35 -3.26 -6.72 3.47
N VAL A 36 -4.23 -5.85 3.16
CA VAL A 36 -5.05 -5.18 4.18
C VAL A 36 -5.79 -6.18 5.06
N THR A 37 -6.41 -7.20 4.46
CA THR A 37 -7.13 -8.25 5.20
C THR A 37 -6.21 -9.00 6.16
N LYS A 38 -5.03 -9.44 5.69
CA LYS A 38 -4.07 -10.18 6.53
C LYS A 38 -3.44 -9.31 7.61
N LEU A 39 -3.19 -8.02 7.32
CA LEU A 39 -2.68 -7.06 8.29
C LEU A 39 -3.69 -6.84 9.42
N ASN A 40 -4.95 -6.56 9.08
CA ASN A 40 -6.01 -6.35 10.08
C ASN A 40 -6.18 -7.58 10.98
N ALA A 41 -6.25 -8.78 10.39
CA ALA A 41 -6.37 -10.03 11.15
C ALA A 41 -5.19 -10.27 12.10
N ALA A 42 -3.97 -9.87 11.75
CA ALA A 42 -2.81 -9.97 12.64
C ALA A 42 -2.93 -9.03 13.84
N LEU A 43 -3.42 -7.81 13.61
CA LEU A 43 -3.53 -6.77 14.63
C LEU A 43 -4.70 -7.00 15.61
N GLU A 44 -5.67 -7.86 15.27
CA GLU A 44 -6.73 -8.27 16.21
C GLU A 44 -6.18 -8.95 17.46
N LYS A 45 -5.02 -9.62 17.35
CA LYS A 45 -4.35 -10.29 18.48
C LYS A 45 -3.69 -9.31 19.46
N HIS A 46 -3.44 -8.07 19.02
CA HIS A 46 -2.65 -7.08 19.73
C HIS A 46 -3.36 -5.71 19.75
N PRO A 47 -4.38 -5.54 20.62
CA PRO A 47 -5.17 -4.31 20.71
C PRO A 47 -4.33 -3.05 20.96
N GLU A 48 -3.17 -3.16 21.61
CA GLU A 48 -2.22 -2.07 21.86
C GLU A 48 -1.57 -1.50 20.59
N LEU A 49 -1.59 -2.26 19.49
CA LEU A 49 -1.10 -1.81 18.18
C LEU A 49 -2.19 -1.14 17.35
N GLN A 50 -3.46 -1.26 17.74
CA GLN A 50 -4.58 -0.67 17.03
C GLN A 50 -4.50 0.86 17.05
N GLY A 51 -4.78 1.48 15.91
CA GLY A 51 -4.74 2.94 15.76
C GLY A 51 -3.37 3.52 15.40
N LYS A 52 -2.30 2.72 15.41
CA LYS A 52 -1.03 3.08 14.78
C LYS A 52 -1.19 3.16 13.26
N SER A 53 -0.48 4.08 12.62
CA SER A 53 -0.35 4.10 11.16
C SER A 53 0.50 2.92 10.67
N VAL A 54 0.41 2.59 9.39
CA VAL A 54 1.23 1.52 8.80
C VAL A 54 2.72 1.88 8.85
N GLU A 55 3.05 3.16 8.67
CA GLU A 55 4.41 3.69 8.79
C GLU A 55 4.95 3.54 10.21
N GLU A 56 4.14 3.83 11.23
CA GLU A 56 4.56 3.65 12.63
C GLU A 56 4.88 2.18 12.91
N LEU A 57 4.01 1.26 12.47
CA LEU A 57 4.24 -0.19 12.62
C LEU A 57 5.52 -0.66 11.92
N LEU A 58 5.78 -0.14 10.70
CA LEU A 58 6.95 -0.51 9.91
C LEU A 58 8.24 0.12 10.44
N ARG A 59 8.19 1.35 10.95
CA ARG A 59 9.36 2.03 11.57
C ARG A 59 9.79 1.36 12.87
N THR A 60 8.86 0.74 13.60
CA THR A 60 9.14 0.04 14.85
C THR A 60 9.00 -1.48 14.70
N ILE A 61 9.33 -2.04 13.53
CA ILE A 61 9.05 -3.45 13.22
C ILE A 61 9.67 -4.43 14.24
N ASP A 62 10.83 -4.09 14.80
CA ASP A 62 11.51 -4.93 15.79
C ASP A 62 10.80 -4.95 17.15
N THR A 63 9.97 -3.94 17.44
CA THR A 63 9.15 -3.88 18.66
C THR A 63 7.81 -4.59 18.50
N ILE A 64 7.45 -5.02 17.30
CA ILE A 64 6.22 -5.77 17.06
C ILE A 64 6.37 -7.18 17.67
N PRO A 65 5.35 -7.69 18.39
CA PRO A 65 5.35 -9.04 18.96
C PRO A 65 5.74 -10.10 17.94
N GLU A 66 6.58 -11.04 18.36
CA GLU A 66 7.23 -12.00 17.47
C GLU A 66 6.24 -12.84 16.65
N ASP A 67 5.10 -13.21 17.26
CA ASP A 67 4.07 -14.04 16.65
C ASP A 67 3.33 -13.37 15.49
N ILE A 68 3.38 -12.04 15.38
CA ILE A 68 2.80 -11.28 14.26
C ILE A 68 3.82 -10.46 13.47
N ARG A 69 5.08 -10.34 13.91
CA ARG A 69 6.09 -9.45 13.31
C ARG A 69 6.27 -9.66 11.82
N ILE A 70 6.43 -10.90 11.37
CA ILE A 70 6.59 -11.22 9.95
C ILE A 70 5.32 -10.88 9.16
N THR A 71 4.14 -11.13 9.73
CA THR A 71 2.86 -10.80 9.10
C THR A 71 2.69 -9.29 8.95
N VAL A 72 3.03 -8.50 9.98
CA VAL A 72 3.02 -7.03 9.92
C VAL A 72 4.04 -6.50 8.92
N ARG A 73 5.26 -7.04 8.90
CA ARG A 73 6.28 -6.65 7.91
C ARG A 73 5.78 -6.87 6.47
N ASN A 74 5.29 -8.07 6.18
CA ASN A 74 4.94 -8.44 4.81
C ASN A 74 3.65 -7.77 4.34
N ASN A 75 2.62 -7.73 5.19
CA ASN A 75 1.30 -7.20 4.80
C ASN A 75 1.17 -5.71 5.08
N GLY A 76 1.80 -5.19 6.14
CA GLY A 76 1.97 -3.75 6.34
C GLY A 76 2.85 -3.14 5.25
N GLY A 77 3.97 -3.78 4.91
CA GLY A 77 4.81 -3.35 3.79
C GLY A 77 4.07 -3.43 2.46
N GLY A 78 3.33 -4.51 2.21
CA GLY A 78 2.47 -4.64 1.04
C GLY A 78 1.45 -3.50 0.93
N HIS A 79 0.72 -3.20 2.01
CA HIS A 79 -0.23 -2.08 2.05
C HIS A 79 0.44 -0.73 1.80
N TYR A 80 1.51 -0.41 2.53
CA TYR A 80 2.25 0.85 2.38
C TYR A 80 2.77 1.05 0.96
N ASN A 81 3.41 0.01 0.39
CA ASN A 81 3.96 0.08 -0.96
C ASN A 81 2.87 0.32 -2.01
N HIS A 82 1.71 -0.33 -1.91
CA HIS A 82 0.63 -0.15 -2.88
C HIS A 82 -0.03 1.21 -2.74
N CYS A 83 -0.24 1.72 -1.51
CA CYS A 83 -0.73 3.08 -1.30
C CYS A 83 0.13 4.12 -2.04
N LEU A 84 1.46 3.99 -1.99
CA LEU A 84 2.36 4.87 -2.74
C LEU A 84 2.34 4.61 -4.24
N PHE A 85 2.33 3.34 -4.66
CA PHE A 85 2.30 2.95 -6.06
C PHE A 85 1.14 3.59 -6.83
N TRP A 86 -0.07 3.62 -6.24
CA TRP A 86 -1.24 4.27 -6.85
C TRP A 86 -1.13 5.79 -6.94
N LEU A 87 -0.41 6.43 -6.01
CA LEU A 87 -0.23 7.88 -5.97
C LEU A 87 0.86 8.37 -6.94
N TRP A 88 1.81 7.50 -7.30
CA TRP A 88 2.95 7.88 -8.16
C TRP A 88 2.71 7.64 -9.65
N MET A 89 1.54 7.10 -10.01
CA MET A 89 1.12 6.95 -11.39
C MET A 89 0.03 7.97 -11.73
N SER A 90 -0.06 8.35 -13.00
CA SER A 90 -1.07 9.29 -13.50
C SER A 90 -1.33 9.01 -14.99
N PRO A 91 -2.58 9.12 -15.46
CA PRO A 91 -2.88 9.11 -16.90
C PRO A 91 -2.17 10.25 -17.65
N ASP A 92 -1.90 11.36 -16.97
CA ASP A 92 -1.19 12.52 -17.52
C ASP A 92 0.30 12.53 -17.12
N GLY A 93 0.82 11.39 -16.66
CA GLY A 93 2.21 11.23 -16.23
C GLY A 93 3.19 10.99 -17.38
N GLY A 94 4.43 10.61 -17.02
CA GLY A 94 5.51 10.35 -17.97
C GLY A 94 6.40 11.58 -18.23
N GLY A 95 7.15 11.55 -19.34
CA GLY A 95 8.15 12.58 -19.66
C GLY A 95 9.46 12.42 -18.86
N THR A 96 10.16 13.54 -18.64
CA THR A 96 11.35 13.60 -17.79
C THR A 96 10.98 14.10 -16.39
N PRO A 97 11.75 13.74 -15.34
CA PRO A 97 11.62 14.40 -14.04
C PRO A 97 11.72 15.92 -14.18
N GLY A 98 11.02 16.65 -13.31
CA GLY A 98 11.09 18.11 -13.24
C GLY A 98 11.39 18.61 -11.83
N GLY A 99 11.65 19.90 -11.68
CA GLY A 99 11.91 20.55 -10.40
C GLY A 99 13.18 20.03 -9.72
N ASP A 100 13.19 20.00 -8.39
CA ASP A 100 14.37 19.58 -7.61
C ASP A 100 14.82 18.15 -7.92
N LEU A 101 13.91 17.27 -8.36
CA LEU A 101 14.25 15.89 -8.74
C LEU A 101 15.06 15.82 -10.04
N GLU A 102 14.86 16.75 -10.97
CA GLU A 102 15.69 16.85 -12.18
C GLU A 102 17.11 17.36 -11.86
N ALA A 103 17.23 18.17 -10.80
CA ALA A 103 18.48 18.81 -10.39
C ALA A 103 19.32 18.01 -9.39
N ALA A 104 18.80 16.91 -8.84
CA ALA A 104 19.44 16.07 -7.82
C ALA A 104 20.38 15.01 -8.41
#